data_AF-C7XWV5-F1
#
_entry.id   AF-C7XWV5-F1
#
_cell.length_a   1.000
_cell.length_b   1.000
_cell.length_c   1.000
_cell.angle_alpha   90.00
_cell.angle_beta   90.00
_cell.angle_gamma   90.00
#
_symmetry.space_group_name_H-M   'P 1'
#
loop_
_entity.id
_entity.type
_entity.pdbx_description
1 polymer ?
#
loop_
_entity_poly.entity_id
_entity_poly.type
_entity_poly.pdbx_seq_one_letter_code
_entity_poly.pdbx_strand_id
1 'polypeptide(L)'
;MDRFKLDPFSYVSYEITPNNFDKYTNRTSPFVQKDAKNKNRFYGVCPGCNNPIVMVSLYQTQNATTHPYGRHVKHNMPQIADYSQNDYDNCPYANKNNKSNNKFLPAKSAIGLSNKLLLKEQYDQVIYILRKQTDVLFSNNLAPKMLDEYVNNTGCLYSNTTSDNLPWKFGEVISAKSLGGQYVKIDSDIQQAIRQYYLSKGKDIEREEKECRYHLGILMSV
;
A
#
# COMPACT_ATOMS: atom_id res chain seq x y z
N MET A 1 -11.42 -8.83 -6.17
CA MET A 1 -9.99 -8.53 -6.10
C MET A 1 -9.37 -8.93 -7.42
N ASP A 2 -8.63 -8.03 -8.03
CA ASP A 2 -8.08 -8.12 -9.39
C ASP A 2 -6.55 -8.18 -9.40
N ARG A 3 -5.91 -8.27 -8.23
CA ARG A 3 -4.45 -8.36 -8.09
C ARG A 3 -4.01 -9.51 -7.20
N PHE A 4 -2.79 -9.99 -7.40
CA PHE A 4 -2.17 -11.06 -6.59
C PHE A 4 -0.67 -10.81 -6.35
N LYS A 5 -0.15 -11.37 -5.25
CA LYS A 5 1.29 -11.48 -4.96
C LYS A 5 1.75 -12.93 -5.18
N LEU A 6 3.04 -13.12 -5.39
CA LEU A 6 3.67 -14.44 -5.45
C LEU A 6 4.05 -14.98 -4.06
N ASP A 7 4.27 -14.08 -3.10
CA ASP A 7 4.78 -14.39 -1.77
C ASP A 7 4.15 -13.44 -0.73
N PRO A 8 3.86 -13.89 0.51
CA PRO A 8 3.26 -13.07 1.56
C PRO A 8 4.06 -11.83 1.97
N PHE A 9 5.38 -11.87 1.82
CA PHE A 9 6.29 -10.80 2.17
C PHE A 9 6.59 -9.88 0.98
N SER A 10 6.18 -10.27 -0.24
CA SER A 10 6.33 -9.42 -1.41
C SER A 10 5.40 -8.20 -1.33
N TYR A 11 5.95 -7.03 -1.68
CA TYR A 11 5.18 -5.80 -1.87
C TYR A 11 4.69 -5.62 -3.30
N VAL A 12 5.23 -6.39 -4.24
CA VAL A 12 4.86 -6.31 -5.65
C VAL A 12 3.63 -7.18 -5.88
N SER A 13 2.57 -6.54 -6.35
CA SER A 13 1.37 -7.22 -6.82
C SER A 13 1.25 -7.10 -8.33
N TYR A 14 0.60 -8.07 -8.95
CA TYR A 14 0.34 -8.15 -10.38
C TYR A 14 -1.16 -8.23 -10.63
N GLU A 15 -1.63 -7.63 -11.72
CA GLU A 15 -3.01 -7.80 -12.16
C GLU A 15 -3.28 -9.27 -12.51
N ILE A 16 -4.45 -9.78 -12.12
CA ILE A 16 -4.89 -11.15 -12.38
C ILE A 16 -5.29 -11.25 -13.85
N THR A 17 -4.31 -11.61 -14.67
CA THR A 17 -4.48 -11.91 -16.10
C THR A 17 -3.72 -13.20 -16.45
N PRO A 18 -4.14 -13.95 -17.47
CA PRO A 18 -3.38 -15.12 -17.96
C PRO A 18 -1.91 -14.80 -18.21
N ASN A 19 -1.64 -13.68 -18.90
CA ASN A 19 -0.28 -13.26 -19.25
C ASN A 19 0.59 -13.01 -18.02
N ASN A 20 0.09 -12.27 -17.03
CA ASN A 20 0.85 -12.03 -15.80
C ASN A 20 1.05 -13.33 -15.02
N PHE A 21 -0.01 -14.15 -14.88
CA PHE A 21 0.11 -15.41 -14.16
C PHE A 21 1.16 -16.34 -14.80
N ASP A 22 1.07 -16.57 -16.12
CA ASP A 22 2.00 -17.42 -16.85
C ASP A 22 3.43 -16.89 -16.76
N LYS A 23 3.62 -15.59 -16.97
CA LYS A 23 4.92 -14.93 -16.90
C LYS A 23 5.60 -15.10 -15.54
N TYR A 24 4.85 -14.95 -14.45
CA TYR A 24 5.42 -14.86 -13.10
C TYR A 24 5.43 -16.19 -12.34
N THR A 25 4.58 -17.15 -12.74
CA THR A 25 4.50 -18.46 -12.08
C THR A 25 5.01 -19.60 -12.94
N ASN A 26 5.32 -19.35 -14.22
CA ASN A 26 5.56 -20.36 -15.25
C ASN A 26 4.43 -21.40 -15.36
N ARG A 27 3.26 -21.12 -14.77
CA ARG A 27 2.13 -22.04 -14.64
C ARG A 27 2.51 -23.38 -14.00
N THR A 28 3.44 -23.35 -13.05
CA THR A 28 3.93 -24.54 -12.33
C THR A 28 3.51 -24.57 -10.87
N SER A 29 3.78 -25.71 -10.20
CA SER A 29 3.77 -25.81 -8.75
C SER A 29 4.66 -24.72 -8.11
N PRO A 30 4.29 -24.14 -6.96
CA PRO A 30 3.11 -24.46 -6.14
C PRO A 30 1.82 -23.73 -6.57
N PHE A 31 1.92 -22.75 -7.47
CA PHE A 31 0.80 -21.88 -7.89
C PHE A 31 -0.25 -22.60 -8.72
N VAL A 32 0.09 -23.73 -9.34
CA VAL A 32 -0.87 -24.60 -10.04
C VAL A 32 -0.99 -25.91 -9.30
N GLN A 33 -2.20 -26.20 -8.82
CA GLN A 33 -2.51 -27.48 -8.16
C GLN A 33 -3.79 -28.07 -8.74
N LYS A 34 -3.98 -29.36 -8.56
CA LYS A 34 -5.18 -30.05 -9.04
C LYS A 34 -6.22 -30.15 -7.94
N ASP A 35 -7.47 -29.86 -8.27
CA ASP A 35 -8.59 -30.14 -7.38
C ASP A 35 -8.97 -31.63 -7.41
N ALA A 36 -9.93 -32.02 -6.55
CA ALA A 36 -10.43 -33.39 -6.46
C ALA A 36 -11.00 -33.95 -7.79
N LYS A 37 -11.29 -33.09 -8.77
CA LYS A 37 -11.77 -33.47 -10.11
C LYS A 37 -10.63 -33.45 -11.15
N ASN A 38 -9.38 -33.43 -10.71
CA ASN A 38 -8.17 -33.40 -11.55
C ASN A 38 -8.09 -32.14 -12.44
N LYS A 39 -8.82 -31.06 -12.08
CA LYS A 39 -8.80 -29.78 -12.79
C LYS A 39 -7.77 -28.84 -12.16
N ASN A 40 -7.06 -28.08 -12.99
CA ASN A 40 -6.11 -27.10 -12.52
C ASN A 40 -6.82 -25.95 -11.79
N ARG A 41 -6.26 -25.59 -10.64
CA ARG A 41 -6.56 -24.41 -9.85
C ARG A 41 -5.30 -23.56 -9.77
N PHE A 42 -5.51 -22.26 -9.82
CA PHE A 42 -4.45 -21.26 -9.90
C PHE A 42 -4.50 -20.45 -8.63
N TYR A 43 -3.38 -20.37 -7.93
CA TYR A 43 -3.29 -19.78 -6.60
C TYR A 43 -2.29 -18.64 -6.58
N GLY A 44 -2.41 -17.80 -5.56
CA GLY A 44 -1.46 -16.75 -5.25
C GLY A 44 -1.74 -16.23 -3.85
N VAL A 45 -1.25 -15.02 -3.58
CA VAL A 45 -1.40 -14.39 -2.27
C VAL A 45 -2.19 -13.09 -2.38
N CYS A 46 -3.09 -12.85 -1.43
CA CYS A 46 -3.87 -11.62 -1.34
C CYS A 46 -2.95 -10.42 -1.07
N PRO A 47 -2.98 -9.36 -1.89
CA PRO A 47 -2.19 -8.17 -1.61
C PRO A 47 -2.60 -7.43 -0.34
N GLY A 48 -3.87 -7.50 0.05
CA GLY A 48 -4.40 -6.77 1.20
C GLY A 48 -4.15 -7.43 2.55
N CYS A 49 -4.20 -8.77 2.63
CA CYS A 49 -4.09 -9.48 3.91
C CYS A 49 -3.11 -10.66 3.94
N ASN A 50 -2.35 -10.87 2.86
CA ASN A 50 -1.35 -11.94 2.74
C ASN A 50 -1.88 -13.38 2.87
N ASN A 51 -3.20 -13.58 2.98
CA ASN A 51 -3.83 -14.89 2.94
C ASN A 51 -3.79 -15.50 1.53
N PRO A 52 -3.83 -16.85 1.42
CA PRO A 52 -3.89 -17.51 0.13
C PRO A 52 -5.19 -17.18 -0.62
N ILE A 53 -5.08 -17.07 -1.93
CA ILE A 53 -6.22 -16.87 -2.84
C ILE A 53 -6.21 -17.91 -3.96
N VAL A 54 -7.39 -18.19 -4.50
CA VAL A 54 -7.58 -18.88 -5.77
C VAL A 54 -8.04 -17.88 -6.82
N MET A 55 -7.43 -17.92 -8.00
CA MET A 55 -7.82 -17.11 -9.15
C MET A 55 -8.98 -17.80 -9.86
N VAL A 56 -10.16 -17.24 -9.67
CA VAL A 56 -11.38 -17.69 -10.32
C VAL A 56 -11.35 -17.14 -11.74
N SER A 57 -11.82 -17.94 -12.70
CA SER A 57 -12.13 -17.43 -14.03
C SER A 57 -10.91 -16.94 -14.85
N LEU A 58 -9.68 -17.30 -14.44
CA LEU A 58 -8.42 -16.84 -15.07
C LEU A 58 -8.30 -17.22 -16.55
N TYR A 59 -8.46 -18.50 -16.90
CA TYR A 59 -8.39 -19.00 -18.28
C TYR A 59 -9.77 -19.38 -18.82
N GLN A 60 -10.70 -18.41 -18.84
CA GLN A 60 -12.01 -18.63 -19.44
C GLN A 60 -11.97 -18.58 -20.97
N THR A 61 -12.99 -19.18 -21.59
CA THR A 61 -13.24 -19.09 -23.03
C THR A 61 -13.78 -17.70 -23.41
N GLN A 62 -13.71 -17.37 -24.70
CA GLN A 62 -13.95 -16.04 -25.28
C GLN A 62 -15.35 -15.43 -25.00
N ASN A 63 -16.29 -16.18 -24.45
CA ASN A 63 -17.67 -15.74 -24.15
C ASN A 63 -17.96 -15.55 -22.65
N ALA A 64 -16.94 -15.50 -21.80
CA ALA A 64 -17.14 -15.31 -20.37
C ALA A 64 -17.49 -13.87 -20.02
N THR A 65 -18.61 -13.68 -19.31
CA THR A 65 -19.09 -12.38 -18.82
C THR A 65 -18.39 -11.91 -17.55
N THR A 66 -17.53 -12.74 -16.95
CA THR A 66 -16.92 -12.49 -15.64
C THR A 66 -15.43 -12.27 -15.79
N HIS A 67 -14.95 -11.07 -15.41
CA HIS A 67 -13.52 -10.79 -15.34
C HIS A 67 -12.82 -11.70 -14.31
N PRO A 68 -11.57 -12.15 -14.56
CA PRO A 68 -10.79 -12.89 -13.59
C PRO A 68 -10.68 -12.16 -12.25
N TYR A 69 -10.77 -12.90 -11.16
CA TYR A 69 -10.64 -12.32 -9.83
C TYR A 69 -10.08 -13.33 -8.81
N GLY A 70 -9.40 -12.80 -7.81
CA GLY A 70 -8.92 -13.56 -6.66
C GLY A 70 -10.02 -13.73 -5.61
N ARG A 71 -10.14 -14.93 -5.09
CA ARG A 71 -10.99 -15.28 -3.95
C ARG A 71 -10.16 -15.93 -2.85
N HIS A 72 -10.30 -15.48 -1.62
CA HIS A 72 -9.61 -16.07 -0.48
C HIS A 72 -9.88 -17.57 -0.31
N VAL A 73 -8.84 -18.28 0.09
CA VAL A 73 -8.87 -19.69 0.50
C VAL A 73 -8.78 -19.72 2.03
N LYS A 74 -9.72 -20.41 2.69
CA LYS A 74 -9.85 -20.43 4.16
C LYS A 74 -9.09 -21.60 4.81
N HIS A 75 -7.89 -21.87 4.33
CA HIS A 75 -6.95 -22.86 4.86
C HIS A 75 -5.55 -22.57 4.33
N ASN A 76 -4.53 -23.09 5.01
CA ASN A 76 -3.14 -22.94 4.60
C ASN A 76 -2.92 -23.59 3.23
N MET A 77 -2.23 -22.89 2.35
CA MET A 77 -1.80 -23.42 1.06
C MET A 77 -0.29 -23.64 1.12
N PRO A 78 0.19 -24.89 1.20
CA PRO A 78 1.61 -25.19 1.29
C PRO A 78 2.41 -24.49 0.20
N GLN A 79 3.55 -23.89 0.59
CA GLN A 79 4.46 -23.16 -0.30
C GLN A 79 3.86 -21.92 -0.99
N ILE A 80 2.66 -21.47 -0.59
CA ILE A 80 2.04 -20.24 -1.09
C ILE A 80 1.83 -19.26 0.06
N ALA A 81 1.00 -19.61 1.05
CA ALA A 81 0.70 -18.76 2.20
C ALA A 81 -0.07 -19.53 3.28
N ASP A 82 0.17 -19.15 4.53
CA ASP A 82 -0.65 -19.58 5.67
C ASP A 82 -1.91 -18.73 5.78
N TYR A 83 -2.99 -19.36 6.23
CA TYR A 83 -4.26 -18.68 6.44
C TYR A 83 -4.35 -18.10 7.86
N SER A 84 -4.72 -16.83 7.94
CA SER A 84 -5.03 -16.12 9.17
C SER A 84 -6.46 -15.59 9.13
N GLN A 85 -7.32 -16.11 10.01
CA GLN A 85 -8.71 -15.66 10.15
C GLN A 85 -8.78 -14.18 10.54
N ASN A 86 -7.93 -13.75 11.48
CA ASN A 86 -7.86 -12.35 11.89
C ASN A 86 -7.53 -11.42 10.71
N ASP A 87 -6.57 -11.81 9.88
CA ASP A 87 -6.16 -11.00 8.73
C ASP A 87 -7.22 -11.01 7.62
N TYR A 88 -7.96 -12.11 7.47
CA TYR A 88 -9.13 -12.17 6.60
C TYR A 88 -10.23 -11.19 7.04
N ASP A 89 -10.55 -11.13 8.33
CA ASP A 89 -11.62 -10.27 8.87
C ASP A 89 -11.28 -8.77 8.83
N ASN A 90 -9.99 -8.43 8.71
CA ASN A 90 -9.52 -7.06 8.51
C ASN A 90 -9.17 -6.75 7.04
N CYS A 91 -9.36 -7.70 6.11
CA CYS A 91 -8.96 -7.53 4.73
C CYS A 91 -9.91 -6.59 3.97
N PRO A 92 -9.41 -5.57 3.25
CA PRO A 92 -10.26 -4.70 2.41
C PRO A 92 -10.95 -5.44 1.26
N TYR A 93 -10.40 -6.60 0.87
CA TYR A 93 -10.91 -7.45 -0.21
C TYR A 93 -11.78 -8.61 0.27
N ALA A 94 -11.99 -8.79 1.58
CA ALA A 94 -12.89 -9.79 2.13
C ALA A 94 -14.36 -9.34 2.04
N ASN A 95 -15.28 -10.26 2.34
CA ASN A 95 -16.72 -10.00 2.27
C ASN A 95 -17.10 -8.79 3.15
N LYS A 96 -17.90 -7.85 2.60
CA LYS A 96 -18.28 -6.58 3.24
C LYS A 96 -18.95 -6.75 4.61
N ASN A 97 -19.59 -7.90 4.85
CA ASN A 97 -20.30 -8.20 6.10
C ASN A 97 -19.38 -8.67 7.24
N ASN A 98 -18.10 -8.95 6.96
CA ASN A 98 -17.14 -9.50 7.93
C ASN A 98 -16.10 -8.47 8.40
N LYS A 99 -16.42 -7.17 8.39
CA LYS A 99 -15.47 -6.17 8.86
C LYS A 99 -15.33 -6.28 10.37
N SER A 100 -14.11 -6.59 10.81
CA SER A 100 -13.70 -6.33 12.19
C SER A 100 -13.88 -4.84 12.51
N ASN A 101 -14.52 -4.56 13.65
CA ASN A 101 -14.65 -3.19 14.17
C ASN A 101 -13.37 -2.71 14.88
N ASN A 102 -12.33 -3.56 14.96
CA ASN A 102 -11.09 -3.19 15.61
C ASN A 102 -10.31 -2.22 14.72
N LYS A 103 -9.96 -1.08 15.32
CA LYS A 103 -9.12 -0.05 14.69
C LYS A 103 -7.68 -0.54 14.46
N PHE A 104 -7.22 -1.48 15.28
CA PHE A 104 -5.85 -1.99 15.26
C PHE A 104 -5.81 -3.51 15.07
N LEU A 105 -4.81 -3.95 14.32
CA LEU A 105 -4.36 -5.33 14.24
C LEU A 105 -3.66 -5.75 15.54
N PRO A 106 -3.60 -7.05 15.85
CA PRO A 106 -2.77 -7.56 16.94
C PRO A 106 -1.30 -7.15 16.80
N ALA A 107 -0.61 -6.91 17.92
CA ALA A 107 0.79 -6.47 17.94
C ALA A 107 1.76 -7.40 17.18
N LYS A 108 1.42 -8.69 17.07
CA LYS A 108 2.20 -9.71 16.35
C LYS A 108 1.64 -10.03 14.94
N SER A 109 0.79 -9.16 14.38
CA SER A 109 0.24 -9.36 13.03
C SER A 109 1.35 -9.35 11.98
N ALA A 110 1.33 -10.35 11.09
CA ALA A 110 2.25 -10.44 9.97
C ALA A 110 2.11 -9.24 9.02
N ILE A 111 0.88 -8.78 8.76
CA ILE A 111 0.61 -7.58 7.96
C ILE A 111 1.25 -6.34 8.60
N GLY A 112 1.07 -6.18 9.91
CA GLY A 112 1.65 -5.08 10.66
C GLY A 112 3.18 -5.03 10.57
N LEU A 113 3.82 -6.20 10.66
CA LEU A 113 5.26 -6.34 10.48
C LEU A 113 5.68 -6.03 9.04
N SER A 114 4.99 -6.55 8.03
CA SER A 114 5.27 -6.26 6.61
C SER A 114 5.16 -4.77 6.30
N ASN A 115 4.11 -4.10 6.79
CA ASN A 115 3.95 -2.65 6.61
C ASN A 115 5.10 -1.86 7.25
N LYS A 116 5.56 -2.30 8.43
CA LYS A 116 6.69 -1.68 9.13
C LYS A 116 8.00 -1.83 8.36
N LEU A 117 8.27 -3.01 7.83
CA LEU A 117 9.46 -3.30 7.02
C LEU A 117 9.42 -2.51 5.70
N LEU A 118 8.27 -2.48 5.03
CA LEU A 118 8.09 -1.67 3.82
C LEU A 118 8.35 -0.19 4.09
N LEU A 119 7.80 0.36 5.16
CA LEU A 119 8.04 1.76 5.52
C LEU A 119 9.52 2.02 5.76
N LYS A 120 10.22 1.12 6.46
CA LYS A 120 11.65 1.24 6.71
C LYS A 120 12.46 1.26 5.40
N GLU A 121 12.12 0.39 4.46
CA GLU A 121 12.83 0.24 3.18
C GLU A 121 12.50 1.33 2.17
N GLN A 122 11.26 1.85 2.18
CA GLN A 122 10.71 2.73 1.14
C GLN A 122 10.24 4.08 1.73
N TYR A 123 10.82 4.50 2.86
CA TYR A 123 10.42 5.73 3.54
C TYR A 123 10.49 6.96 2.62
N ASP A 124 11.58 7.09 1.86
CA ASP A 124 11.75 8.22 0.94
C ASP A 124 10.68 8.24 -0.16
N GLN A 125 10.26 7.07 -0.63
CA GLN A 125 9.20 6.91 -1.62
C GLN A 125 7.83 7.28 -1.03
N VAL A 126 7.56 6.90 0.22
CA VAL A 126 6.36 7.32 0.97
C VAL A 126 6.30 8.85 1.02
N ILE A 127 7.40 9.49 1.45
CA ILE A 127 7.49 10.96 1.51
C ILE A 127 7.35 11.58 0.11
N TYR A 128 7.99 11.00 -0.91
CA TYR A 128 7.90 11.46 -2.29
C TYR A 128 6.46 11.46 -2.82
N ILE A 129 5.71 10.38 -2.59
CA ILE A 129 4.30 10.27 -3.00
C ILE A 129 3.48 11.36 -2.32
N LEU A 130 3.64 11.54 -1.00
CA LEU A 130 2.93 12.58 -0.26
C LEU A 130 3.26 13.98 -0.78
N ARG A 131 4.53 14.28 -1.09
CA ARG A 131 4.94 15.57 -1.70
C ARG A 131 4.25 15.78 -3.05
N LYS A 132 4.18 14.74 -3.89
CA LYS A 132 3.54 14.83 -5.22
C LYS A 132 2.04 15.04 -5.15
N GLN A 133 1.38 14.55 -4.12
CA GLN A 133 -0.06 14.67 -3.98
C GLN A 133 -0.51 15.92 -3.24
N THR A 134 0.32 16.43 -2.33
CA THR A 134 0.01 17.64 -1.56
C THR A 134 0.60 18.90 -2.16
N ASP A 135 1.55 18.76 -3.11
CA ASP A 135 2.40 19.85 -3.60
C ASP A 135 3.18 20.58 -2.49
N VAL A 136 3.31 19.97 -1.30
CA VAL A 136 4.08 20.48 -0.17
C VAL A 136 5.41 19.74 -0.09
N LEU A 137 6.50 20.49 0.05
CA LEU A 137 7.83 19.95 0.27
C LEU A 137 8.07 19.77 1.77
N PHE A 138 7.86 18.55 2.29
CA PHE A 138 8.22 18.22 3.67
C PHE A 138 9.73 18.29 3.87
N SER A 139 10.20 19.22 4.70
CA SER A 139 11.61 19.41 5.02
C SER A 139 12.23 18.19 5.73
N ASN A 140 13.57 18.13 5.71
CA ASN A 140 14.35 17.14 6.47
C ASN A 140 14.16 17.25 8.00
N ASN A 141 13.54 18.32 8.49
CA ASN A 141 13.18 18.47 9.90
C ASN A 141 11.74 18.00 10.19
N LEU A 142 10.82 18.18 9.24
CA LEU A 142 9.42 17.82 9.40
C LEU A 142 9.20 16.32 9.16
N ALA A 143 9.77 15.77 8.08
CA ALA A 143 9.53 14.38 7.70
C ALA A 143 9.94 13.39 8.81
N PRO A 144 11.14 13.48 9.43
CA PRO A 144 11.49 12.58 10.54
C PRO A 144 10.53 12.66 11.74
N LYS A 145 10.04 13.86 12.08
CA LYS A 145 9.03 14.02 13.15
C LYS A 145 7.71 13.34 12.81
N MET A 146 7.31 13.34 11.54
CA MET A 146 6.15 12.58 11.08
C MET A 146 6.40 11.08 11.23
N LEU A 147 7.60 10.60 10.91
CA LEU A 147 7.98 9.20 11.06
C LEU A 147 7.97 8.75 12.53
N ASP A 148 8.59 9.54 13.41
CA ASP A 148 8.63 9.26 14.85
C ASP A 148 7.22 9.11 15.43
N GLU A 149 6.33 10.05 15.10
CA GLU A 149 4.94 9.98 15.54
C GLU A 149 4.19 8.78 14.95
N TYR A 150 4.39 8.50 13.66
CA TYR A 150 3.77 7.34 13.02
C TYR A 150 4.16 6.04 13.72
N VAL A 151 5.43 5.88 14.07
CA VAL A 151 5.94 4.72 14.82
C VAL A 151 5.37 4.68 16.24
N ASN A 152 5.37 5.81 16.94
CA ASN A 152 4.84 5.92 18.32
C ASN A 152 3.33 5.64 18.39
N ASN A 153 2.58 6.01 17.36
CA ASN A 153 1.15 5.73 17.25
C ASN A 153 0.85 4.31 16.74
N THR A 154 1.87 3.46 16.60
CA THR A 154 1.75 2.12 16.00
C THR A 154 1.04 2.13 14.65
N GLY A 155 1.32 3.13 13.81
CA GLY A 155 0.62 3.39 12.54
C GLY A 155 0.55 2.17 11.59
N CYS A 156 1.58 1.33 11.61
CA CYS A 156 1.64 0.08 10.83
C CYS A 156 0.56 -0.95 11.22
N LEU A 157 0.04 -0.86 12.45
CA LEU A 157 -0.97 -1.76 13.02
C LEU A 157 -2.40 -1.28 12.77
N TYR A 158 -2.64 -0.15 12.12
CA TYR A 158 -4.01 0.23 11.76
C TYR A 158 -4.62 -0.82 10.83
N SER A 159 -5.85 -1.27 11.12
CA SER A 159 -6.47 -2.44 10.47
C SER A 159 -6.70 -2.28 8.96
N ASN A 160 -6.74 -1.06 8.46
CA ASN A 160 -6.87 -0.74 7.04
C ASN A 160 -5.57 -0.24 6.39
N THR A 161 -4.42 -0.41 7.05
CA THR A 161 -3.09 -0.16 6.45
C THR A 161 -2.65 -1.37 5.64
N THR A 162 -2.36 -1.13 4.37
CA THR A 162 -1.84 -2.11 3.39
C THR A 162 -0.63 -1.53 2.69
N SER A 163 0.14 -2.38 2.00
CA SER A 163 1.25 -1.91 1.15
C SER A 163 0.78 -0.91 0.09
N ASP A 164 -0.43 -1.10 -0.43
CA ASP A 164 -0.96 -0.32 -1.54
C ASP A 164 -1.38 1.09 -1.11
N ASN A 165 -1.69 1.31 0.18
CA ASN A 165 -2.14 2.60 0.70
C ASN A 165 -1.26 3.20 1.79
N LEU A 166 -0.08 2.61 2.03
CA LEU A 166 0.85 3.01 3.09
C LEU A 166 1.18 4.51 3.09
N PRO A 167 1.44 5.19 1.94
CA PRO A 167 1.72 6.63 1.94
C PRO A 167 0.59 7.48 2.52
N TRP A 168 -0.65 7.23 2.10
CA TRP A 168 -1.80 7.97 2.64
C TRP A 168 -2.04 7.66 4.10
N LYS A 169 -1.89 6.38 4.49
CA LYS A 169 -2.02 6.01 5.89
C LYS A 169 -0.94 6.61 6.77
N PHE A 170 0.26 6.78 6.26
CA PHE A 170 1.32 7.53 6.94
C PHE A 170 0.88 8.95 7.30
N GLY A 171 0.30 9.68 6.35
CA GLY A 171 -0.21 11.03 6.58
C GLY A 171 -1.48 11.10 7.44
N GLU A 172 -2.36 10.10 7.37
CA GLU A 172 -3.65 10.12 8.07
C GLU A 172 -3.52 9.90 9.60
N VAL A 173 -2.60 9.04 10.03
CA VAL A 173 -2.54 8.61 11.46
C VAL A 173 -1.68 9.53 12.33
N ILE A 174 -1.01 10.51 11.73
CA ILE A 174 -0.26 11.52 12.45
C ILE A 174 -1.15 12.72 12.76
N SER A 175 -0.85 13.41 13.87
CA SER A 175 -1.49 14.68 14.20
C SER A 175 -1.17 15.75 13.17
N ALA A 176 -2.08 16.74 13.06
CA ALA A 176 -1.89 17.89 12.19
C ALA A 176 -0.54 18.57 12.45
N LYS A 177 0.23 18.79 11.38
CA LYS A 177 1.53 19.48 11.42
C LYS A 177 1.40 20.88 10.86
N SER A 178 2.07 21.83 11.51
CA SER A 178 2.26 23.15 10.90
C SER A 178 3.04 22.99 9.60
N LEU A 179 2.50 23.56 8.52
CA LEU A 179 3.18 23.67 7.24
C LEU A 179 3.98 24.97 7.12
N GLY A 180 4.06 25.76 8.19
CA GLY A 180 4.90 26.96 8.24
C GLY A 180 6.35 26.63 7.93
N GLY A 181 6.98 27.44 7.08
CA GLY A 181 8.37 27.26 6.66
C GLY A 181 8.62 26.06 5.73
N GLN A 182 7.57 25.39 5.24
CA GLN A 182 7.70 24.40 4.16
C GLN A 182 7.56 25.10 2.82
N TYR A 183 8.32 24.64 1.82
CA TYR A 183 8.15 25.10 0.44
C TYR A 183 6.95 24.40 -0.20
N VAL A 184 6.31 25.07 -1.14
CA VAL A 184 5.27 24.48 -1.98
C VAL A 184 5.73 24.46 -3.44
N LYS A 185 5.19 23.55 -4.22
CA LYS A 185 5.50 23.46 -5.65
C LYS A 185 5.07 24.75 -6.36
N ILE A 186 5.92 25.23 -7.25
CA ILE A 186 5.63 26.38 -8.12
C ILE A 186 4.42 26.05 -9.00
N ASP A 187 3.55 27.04 -9.19
CA ASP A 187 2.31 27.00 -9.96
C ASP A 187 1.25 26.00 -9.45
N SER A 188 1.40 25.49 -8.24
CA SER A 188 0.40 24.63 -7.59
C SER A 188 -0.81 25.42 -7.08
N ASP A 189 -1.95 24.75 -6.92
CA ASP A 189 -3.17 25.32 -6.36
C ASP A 189 -2.94 25.87 -4.94
N ILE A 190 -2.11 25.19 -4.14
CA ILE A 190 -1.77 25.66 -2.79
C ILE A 190 -0.95 26.96 -2.82
N GLN A 191 -0.01 27.10 -3.77
CA GLN A 191 0.74 28.35 -3.93
C GLN A 191 -0.20 29.50 -4.32
N GLN A 192 -1.11 29.25 -5.26
CA GLN A 192 -2.09 30.23 -5.72
C GLN A 192 -3.02 30.66 -4.58
N ALA A 193 -3.52 29.70 -3.79
CA ALA A 193 -4.38 29.95 -2.63
C ALA A 193 -3.66 30.78 -1.55
N ILE A 194 -2.42 30.44 -1.22
CA ILE A 194 -1.58 31.22 -0.29
C ILE A 194 -1.42 32.65 -0.81
N ARG A 195 -1.09 32.81 -2.10
CA ARG A 195 -0.91 34.13 -2.72
C ARG A 195 -2.17 34.97 -2.65
N GLN A 196 -3.32 34.41 -3.03
CA GLN A 196 -4.61 35.10 -2.97
C GLN A 196 -4.97 35.52 -1.55
N TYR A 197 -4.70 34.66 -0.55
CA TYR A 197 -4.94 34.99 0.85
C TYR A 197 -4.17 36.23 1.30
N TYR A 198 -2.86 36.31 1.05
CA TYR A 198 -2.07 37.48 1.45
C TYR A 198 -2.37 38.74 0.61
N LEU A 199 -2.62 38.59 -0.70
CA LEU A 199 -3.05 39.70 -1.55
C LEU A 199 -4.37 40.32 -1.03
N SER A 200 -5.32 39.49 -0.59
CA SER A 200 -6.57 39.96 0.04
C SER A 200 -6.36 40.74 1.34
N LYS A 201 -5.19 40.59 1.97
CA LYS A 201 -4.76 41.31 3.17
C LYS A 201 -3.87 42.53 2.85
N GLY A 202 -3.74 42.90 1.58
CA GLY A 202 -2.89 44.01 1.14
C GLY A 202 -1.39 43.73 1.27
N LYS A 203 -0.99 42.46 1.34
CA LYS A 203 0.42 42.04 1.41
C LYS A 203 0.84 41.41 0.10
N ASP A 204 1.91 41.92 -0.50
CA ASP A 204 2.59 41.22 -1.59
C ASP A 204 3.58 40.20 -1.00
N ILE A 205 3.77 39.08 -1.70
CA ILE A 205 4.62 37.98 -1.23
C ILE A 205 5.88 37.91 -2.11
N GLU A 206 7.04 38.09 -1.49
CA GLU A 206 8.32 37.78 -2.13
C GLU A 206 8.48 36.26 -2.28
N ARG A 207 8.94 35.83 -3.45
CA ARG A 207 9.14 34.40 -3.76
C ARG A 207 10.60 34.05 -3.58
N GLU A 208 10.86 33.03 -2.76
CA GLU A 208 12.14 32.33 -2.72
C GLU A 208 11.97 31.00 -3.46
N GLU A 209 12.79 30.78 -4.50
CA GLU A 209 12.81 29.53 -5.25
C GLU A 209 13.97 28.66 -4.77
N LYS A 210 13.68 27.38 -4.54
CA LYS A 210 14.70 26.41 -4.13
C LYS A 210 14.62 25.18 -5.02
N GLU A 211 15.70 24.90 -5.73
CA GLU A 211 15.82 23.67 -6.51
C GLU A 211 15.96 22.48 -5.55
N CYS A 212 14.94 21.62 -5.52
CA CYS A 212 14.97 20.42 -4.69
C CYS A 212 15.69 19.29 -5.44
N ARG A 213 17.00 19.14 -5.23
CA ARG A 213 17.76 18.00 -5.76
C ARG A 213 17.48 16.75 -4.93
N TYR A 214 16.81 15.77 -5.52
CA TYR A 214 16.59 14.48 -4.90
C TYR A 214 17.87 13.64 -5.02
N HIS A 215 18.48 13.27 -3.89
CA HIS A 215 19.35 12.09 -3.85
C HIS A 215 18.45 10.90 -3.54
N LEU A 216 18.05 10.17 -4.58
CA LEU A 216 17.57 8.80 -4.42
C LEU A 216 18.81 7.94 -4.11
N GLY A 217 19.22 7.90 -2.84
CA GLY A 217 20.52 7.33 -2.46
C GLY A 217 20.66 6.98 -0.98
N ILE A 218 20.25 5.75 -0.65
CA ILE A 218 20.84 4.83 0.34
C ILE A 218 21.00 5.35 1.78
N LEU A 219 20.03 5.02 2.64
CA LEU A 219 20.30 4.79 4.06
C LEU A 219 20.52 3.29 4.29
N MET A 220 21.77 2.85 4.12
CA MET A 220 22.30 1.69 4.84
C MET A 220 23.51 2.14 5.65
N SER A 221 23.24 2.52 6.90
CA SER A 221 24.20 2.44 7.99
C SER A 221 23.43 2.15 9.29
N VAL A 222 23.19 0.86 9.55
CA VAL A 222 23.16 0.29 10.92
C VAL A 222 23.96 -1.00 10.85
#